data_AF-A0A9W3DPF2-F1
#
_entry.id   AF-A0A9W3DPF2-F1
#
_cell.length_a   1.000
_cell.length_b   1.000
_cell.length_c   1.000
_cell.angle_alpha   90.00
_cell.angle_beta   90.00
_cell.angle_gamma   90.00
#
_symmetry.space_group_name_H-M   'P 1'
#
loop_
_entity.id
_entity.type
_entity.pdbx_description
1 polymer ?
#
loop_
_entity_poly.entity_id
_entity_poly.type
_entity_poly.pdbx_seq_one_letter_code
_entity_poly.pdbx_strand_id
1 'polypeptide(L)'
;MKLPTGFVRQNHFLTVKSVRNFDTSNLIVPPLCVLRRINQFLHPGVLRSCRPVCVDLAVRSASASLSLPRNFQPKTRNLCSKASKKLKNMDSEGDIGKESLLLITQGAEARVFESTFVGRRSIVKERFSKKYRHPILDVKLTLKRLNAEARCMTKARKLGVCTPVLYAVDPLLHSLTLEYIQGVSVKDVFLEFGANGMIVEEEQRLDDIAAQIGEAIAKLHDGGLSHGDLTTSNMLLRSGTNQLVLIDFGLSFTSSLPEDKAVDLYVLERALLSMHSSCGNVMDRILTAYRKSSKQWSATFNKLAQVRQRGRKRTMIG
;
A
#
# COMPACT_ATOMS: atom_id res chain seq x y z
N MET A 1 19.82 -57.77 9.54
CA MET A 1 19.53 -58.63 8.38
C MET A 1 18.03 -58.90 8.33
N LYS A 2 17.47 -58.84 7.10
CA LYS A 2 16.11 -59.20 6.64
C LYS A 2 14.96 -58.17 6.76
N LEU A 3 14.74 -57.50 5.62
CA LEU A 3 13.45 -57.03 5.06
C LEU A 3 12.50 -58.22 4.77
N PRO A 4 11.18 -57.98 4.54
CA PRO A 4 10.64 -57.80 3.17
C PRO A 4 9.57 -56.67 3.06
N THR A 5 9.62 -55.77 2.08
CA THR A 5 8.89 -55.72 0.76
C THR A 5 7.36 -55.83 0.79
N GLY A 6 6.67 -54.82 0.24
CA GLY A 6 5.26 -54.89 -0.18
C GLY A 6 4.66 -53.54 -0.58
N PHE A 7 4.63 -53.25 -1.89
CA PHE A 7 4.14 -52.03 -2.53
C PHE A 7 2.83 -52.36 -3.26
N VAL A 8 1.68 -51.79 -2.89
CA VAL A 8 0.47 -51.72 -3.75
C VAL A 8 -0.33 -50.45 -3.44
N ARG A 9 -0.61 -49.67 -4.49
CA ARG A 9 -1.50 -48.49 -4.52
C ARG A 9 -2.96 -48.91 -4.45
N GLN A 10 -3.80 -48.19 -3.69
CA GLN A 10 -5.22 -48.03 -4.00
C GLN A 10 -5.70 -46.60 -3.72
N ASN A 11 -6.25 -45.98 -4.76
CA ASN A 11 -7.04 -44.75 -4.72
C ASN A 11 -8.36 -45.04 -4.01
N HIS A 12 -8.77 -44.19 -3.06
CA HIS A 12 -10.19 -43.99 -2.78
C HIS A 12 -10.49 -42.52 -2.46
N PHE A 13 -11.35 -41.98 -3.32
CA PHE A 13 -12.10 -40.74 -3.18
C PHE A 13 -12.85 -40.71 -1.84
N LEU A 14 -12.70 -39.63 -1.08
CA LEU A 14 -13.64 -39.24 -0.03
C LEU A 14 -14.10 -37.80 -0.28
N THR A 15 -15.29 -37.72 -0.85
CA THR A 15 -16.19 -36.56 -0.89
C THR A 15 -16.55 -36.13 0.54
N VAL A 16 -16.23 -34.89 0.90
CA VAL A 16 -16.85 -34.20 2.05
C VAL A 16 -17.81 -33.13 1.51
N LYS A 17 -19.10 -33.37 1.77
CA LYS A 17 -20.20 -32.43 1.59
C LYS A 17 -20.12 -31.33 2.65
N SER A 18 -20.45 -30.11 2.20
CA SER A 18 -21.27 -29.11 2.90
C SER A 18 -20.78 -28.52 4.23
N VAL A 19 -20.23 -27.31 4.17
CA VAL A 19 -20.62 -26.22 5.07
C VAL A 19 -20.88 -24.98 4.21
N ARG A 20 -22.17 -24.69 4.01
CA ARG A 20 -22.64 -23.37 3.58
C ARG A 20 -22.61 -22.46 4.81
N ASN A 21 -22.08 -21.25 4.64
CA ASN A 21 -22.62 -19.98 5.14
C ASN A 21 -21.53 -18.91 5.01
N PHE A 22 -21.44 -18.30 3.82
CA PHE A 22 -20.85 -16.97 3.67
C PHE A 22 -22.00 -16.01 3.41
N ASP A 23 -22.18 -15.09 4.34
CA ASP A 23 -23.17 -14.02 4.30
C ASP A 23 -22.75 -13.00 3.23
N THR A 24 -23.53 -12.90 2.14
CA THR A 24 -23.26 -12.04 0.98
C THR A 24 -23.89 -10.64 1.12
N SER A 25 -24.30 -10.24 2.32
CA SER A 25 -25.05 -9.00 2.57
C SER A 25 -24.25 -7.69 2.45
N ASN A 26 -22.94 -7.70 2.14
CA ASN A 26 -22.12 -6.47 2.15
C ASN A 26 -21.23 -6.24 0.90
N LEU A 27 -21.52 -6.86 -0.24
CA LEU A 27 -20.97 -6.40 -1.53
C LEU A 27 -21.91 -5.34 -2.13
N ILE A 28 -21.60 -4.07 -1.86
CA ILE A 28 -22.22 -2.95 -2.58
C ILE A 28 -21.54 -2.84 -3.94
N VAL A 29 -22.25 -3.29 -4.98
CA VAL A 29 -21.91 -3.03 -6.38
C VAL A 29 -22.07 -1.52 -6.63
N PRO A 30 -21.08 -0.81 -7.19
CA PRO A 30 -21.24 0.61 -7.48
C PRO A 30 -22.38 0.82 -8.49
N PRO A 31 -23.17 1.89 -8.38
CA PRO A 31 -24.30 2.12 -9.27
C PRO A 31 -23.84 2.23 -10.73
N LEU A 32 -24.65 1.69 -11.62
CA LEU A 32 -24.49 1.59 -13.10
C LEU A 32 -24.06 2.89 -13.82
N CYS A 33 -24.09 4.04 -13.15
CA CYS A 33 -23.64 5.33 -13.69
C CYS A 33 -22.10 5.45 -13.84
N VAL A 34 -21.29 4.73 -13.04
CA VAL A 34 -19.82 4.79 -13.18
C VAL A 34 -19.33 4.06 -14.44
N LEU A 35 -20.06 3.01 -14.87
CA LEU A 35 -19.73 2.25 -16.08
C LEU A 35 -20.08 2.98 -17.39
N ARG A 36 -20.98 3.97 -17.36
CA ARG A 36 -21.34 4.74 -18.56
C ARG A 36 -20.27 5.75 -19.00
N ARG A 37 -19.37 6.19 -18.12
CA ARG A 37 -18.29 7.14 -18.48
C ARG A 37 -17.06 6.50 -19.12
N ILE A 38 -16.92 5.17 -19.04
CA ILE A 38 -15.78 4.44 -19.61
C ILE A 38 -16.01 4.11 -21.10
N ASN A 39 -17.27 4.03 -21.55
CA ASN A 39 -17.61 3.55 -22.89
C ASN A 39 -17.67 4.62 -24.00
N GLN A 40 -17.40 5.90 -23.70
CA GLN A 40 -17.48 6.99 -24.69
C GLN A 40 -16.13 7.44 -25.29
N PHE A 41 -15.00 6.86 -24.88
CA PHE A 41 -13.66 7.30 -25.35
C PHE A 41 -12.71 6.16 -25.75
N LEU A 42 -13.23 5.00 -26.16
CA LEU A 42 -12.39 3.91 -26.66
C LEU A 42 -12.61 3.69 -28.16
N HIS A 43 -11.63 4.13 -28.96
CA HIS A 43 -11.45 3.71 -30.35
C HIS A 43 -11.12 2.21 -30.37
N PRO A 44 -11.74 1.38 -31.21
CA PRO A 44 -11.51 -0.07 -31.24
C PRO A 44 -10.17 -0.37 -31.92
N GLY A 45 -9.07 -0.31 -31.15
CA GLY A 45 -7.74 -0.58 -31.69
C GLY A 45 -6.61 -0.77 -30.68
N VAL A 46 -6.83 -0.51 -29.37
CA VAL A 46 -5.77 -0.60 -28.36
C VAL A 46 -6.21 -1.52 -27.21
N LEU A 47 -6.49 -2.79 -27.51
CA LEU A 47 -6.67 -3.84 -26.50
C LEU A 47 -5.98 -5.14 -26.94
N ARG A 48 -4.64 -5.08 -27.02
CA ARG A 48 -3.78 -6.27 -26.94
C ARG A 48 -2.53 -5.90 -26.14
N SER A 49 -2.64 -5.95 -24.80
CA SER A 49 -1.53 -6.23 -23.84
C SER A 49 -1.74 -5.65 -22.43
N CYS A 50 -2.97 -5.50 -21.93
CA CYS A 50 -3.19 -5.34 -20.49
C CYS A 50 -4.44 -6.13 -20.11
N ARG A 51 -4.28 -7.32 -19.52
CA ARG A 51 -5.35 -7.93 -18.72
C ARG A 51 -5.35 -7.24 -17.35
N PRO A 52 -6.44 -6.57 -16.93
CA PRO A 52 -6.62 -6.23 -15.53
C PRO A 52 -7.02 -7.49 -14.76
N VAL A 53 -6.34 -7.75 -13.65
CA VAL A 53 -6.91 -8.57 -12.58
C VAL A 53 -8.17 -7.83 -12.10
N CYS A 54 -9.29 -8.55 -12.00
CA CYS A 54 -10.66 -8.09 -11.68
C CYS A 54 -11.61 -7.88 -12.88
N VAL A 55 -11.87 -8.91 -13.70
CA VAL A 55 -13.24 -9.23 -14.19
C VAL A 55 -13.29 -10.72 -14.54
N ASP A 56 -13.61 -11.58 -13.57
CA ASP A 56 -14.02 -12.96 -13.84
C ASP A 56 -15.12 -13.33 -12.85
N LEU A 57 -16.29 -12.69 -13.01
CA LEU A 57 -17.56 -13.17 -12.46
C LEU A 57 -18.78 -12.49 -13.13
N ALA A 58 -18.78 -12.30 -14.46
CA ALA A 58 -19.97 -11.77 -15.14
C ALA A 58 -20.00 -12.01 -16.67
N VAL A 59 -19.55 -13.16 -17.19
CA VAL A 59 -19.81 -13.51 -18.60
C VAL A 59 -20.07 -15.02 -18.73
N ARG A 60 -21.18 -15.49 -18.17
CA ARG A 60 -21.80 -16.78 -18.51
C ARG A 60 -23.33 -16.68 -18.44
N SER A 61 -23.91 -15.73 -19.18
CA SER A 61 -25.35 -15.71 -19.48
C SER A 61 -25.70 -14.55 -20.42
N ALA A 62 -25.23 -14.61 -21.66
CA ALA A 62 -25.79 -13.81 -22.75
C ALA A 62 -25.35 -14.42 -24.10
N SER A 63 -25.82 -15.63 -24.37
CA SER A 63 -25.93 -16.12 -25.74
C SER A 63 -27.29 -15.66 -26.26
N ALA A 64 -27.31 -14.56 -27.03
CA ALA A 64 -28.45 -14.19 -27.86
C ALA A 64 -27.97 -13.25 -28.97
N SER A 65 -27.73 -13.86 -30.13
CA SER A 65 -28.02 -13.35 -31.48
C SER A 65 -28.39 -11.87 -31.62
N LEU A 66 -27.56 -11.10 -32.34
CA LEU A 66 -28.01 -10.04 -33.24
C LEU A 66 -26.89 -9.68 -34.24
N SER A 67 -27.26 -9.74 -35.51
CA SER A 67 -26.47 -9.56 -36.73
C SER A 67 -26.04 -8.11 -36.97
N LEU A 68 -24.78 -7.91 -37.37
CA LEU A 68 -24.27 -6.64 -37.94
C LEU A 68 -24.54 -6.58 -39.45
N PRO A 69 -24.99 -5.43 -40.02
CA PRO A 69 -24.78 -5.14 -41.42
C PRO A 69 -23.42 -4.45 -41.67
N ARG A 70 -22.77 -4.88 -42.74
CA ARG A 70 -21.52 -4.36 -43.30
C ARG A 70 -21.80 -3.09 -44.11
N ASN A 71 -21.02 -2.03 -43.88
CA ASN A 71 -20.53 -1.04 -44.86
C ASN A 71 -20.34 0.34 -44.20
N PHE A 72 -19.09 0.71 -43.88
CA PHE A 72 -18.68 2.11 -43.94
C PHE A 72 -17.15 2.23 -44.04
N GLN A 73 -16.67 2.85 -45.12
CA GLN A 73 -15.26 3.15 -45.37
C GLN A 73 -14.83 4.44 -44.64
N PRO A 74 -13.54 4.62 -44.26
CA PRO A 74 -13.09 5.80 -43.55
C PRO A 74 -12.76 6.95 -44.52
N LYS A 75 -13.36 8.13 -44.30
CA LYS A 75 -12.86 9.39 -44.87
C LYS A 75 -11.99 10.10 -43.83
N THR A 76 -10.70 10.17 -44.12
CA THR A 76 -9.72 11.04 -43.46
C THR A 76 -9.99 12.49 -43.86
N ARG A 77 -10.27 13.38 -42.89
CA ARG A 77 -10.09 14.83 -43.06
C ARG A 77 -10.19 15.58 -41.71
N ASN A 78 -9.05 16.14 -41.31
CA ASN A 78 -8.85 17.40 -40.60
C ASN A 78 -9.94 17.87 -39.61
N LEU A 79 -9.78 17.54 -38.32
CA LEU A 79 -10.37 18.33 -37.23
C LEU A 79 -9.38 18.53 -36.06
N CYS A 80 -8.10 18.74 -36.39
CA CYS A 80 -7.12 19.33 -35.47
C CYS A 80 -6.99 20.82 -35.81
N SER A 81 -7.86 21.66 -35.24
CA SER A 81 -7.66 23.13 -35.14
C SER A 81 -8.81 23.92 -34.48
N LYS A 82 -9.90 23.30 -33.98
CA LYS A 82 -11.01 24.05 -33.34
C LYS A 82 -11.38 23.66 -31.91
N ALA A 83 -10.53 22.91 -31.20
CA ALA A 83 -10.77 22.54 -29.79
C ALA A 83 -10.03 23.40 -28.75
N SER A 84 -9.46 24.56 -29.13
CA SER A 84 -8.71 25.45 -28.21
C SER A 84 -9.39 26.78 -27.90
N LYS A 85 -10.67 26.98 -28.22
CA LYS A 85 -11.33 28.29 -27.99
C LYS A 85 -12.77 28.26 -27.47
N LYS A 86 -13.20 27.20 -26.80
CA LYS A 86 -14.50 27.18 -26.10
C LYS A 86 -14.43 26.44 -24.77
N LEU A 87 -13.64 27.03 -23.86
CA LEU A 87 -13.64 26.69 -22.43
C LEU A 87 -13.82 28.00 -21.64
N LYS A 88 -14.92 28.71 -21.91
CA LYS A 88 -15.48 29.75 -21.04
C LYS A 88 -16.99 29.62 -21.08
N ASN A 89 -17.56 29.50 -19.89
CA ASN A 89 -18.97 29.58 -19.53
C ASN A 89 -19.84 28.40 -19.99
N MET A 90 -20.13 27.49 -19.05
CA MET A 90 -21.49 27.06 -18.67
C MET A 90 -21.41 26.40 -17.29
N ASP A 91 -21.82 27.16 -16.27
CA ASP A 91 -22.23 26.62 -14.97
C ASP A 91 -23.65 26.04 -15.07
N SER A 92 -24.00 25.23 -14.06
CA SER A 92 -25.31 24.62 -13.70
C SER A 92 -25.80 23.43 -14.54
N GLU A 93 -25.62 22.19 -14.06
CA GLU A 93 -26.52 21.48 -13.13
C GLU A 93 -26.01 20.05 -12.86
N GLY A 94 -26.09 19.61 -11.60
CA GLY A 94 -25.77 18.24 -11.16
C GLY A 94 -25.04 18.20 -9.83
N ASP A 95 -25.76 18.50 -8.75
CA ASP A 95 -25.33 18.36 -7.35
C ASP A 95 -25.05 16.89 -7.02
N ILE A 96 -23.76 16.51 -7.04
CA ILE A 96 -23.25 15.32 -6.37
C ILE A 96 -22.09 15.82 -5.52
N GLY A 97 -22.30 15.78 -4.20
CA GLY A 97 -21.49 16.40 -3.16
C GLY A 97 -20.00 16.46 -3.50
N LYS A 98 -19.50 17.69 -3.64
CA LYS A 98 -18.08 17.99 -3.67
C LYS A 98 -17.54 17.65 -2.28
N GLU A 99 -17.15 16.39 -2.06
CA GLU A 99 -16.56 15.94 -0.80
C GLU A 99 -15.46 16.92 -0.41
N SER A 100 -15.60 17.54 0.76
CA SER A 100 -14.67 18.56 1.24
C SER A 100 -13.33 17.91 1.53
N LEU A 101 -12.37 18.10 0.63
CA LEU A 101 -10.98 17.68 0.83
C LEU A 101 -10.30 18.67 1.79
N LEU A 102 -10.02 18.24 3.02
CA LEU A 102 -9.26 19.03 3.99
C LEU A 102 -7.77 18.68 3.87
N LEU A 103 -6.93 19.63 3.46
CA LEU A 103 -5.49 19.39 3.40
C LEU A 103 -4.92 19.19 4.81
N ILE A 104 -4.35 18.01 5.08
CA ILE A 104 -3.70 17.69 6.36
C ILE A 104 -2.23 18.09 6.28
N THR A 105 -1.54 17.61 5.25
CA THR A 105 -0.10 17.85 5.08
C THR A 105 0.30 17.86 3.61
N GLN A 106 1.37 18.58 3.32
CA GLN A 106 1.99 18.61 2.01
C GLN A 106 3.48 18.26 2.16
N GLY A 107 3.85 17.09 1.66
CA GLY A 107 5.24 16.66 1.58
C GLY A 107 5.90 17.03 0.26
N ALA A 108 7.16 16.63 0.11
CA ALA A 108 7.89 16.80 -1.14
C ALA A 108 7.34 15.93 -2.28
N GLU A 109 6.61 14.87 -2.00
CA GLU A 109 6.14 13.91 -3.02
C GLU A 109 4.64 13.86 -3.23
N ALA A 110 3.86 14.25 -2.22
CA ALA A 110 2.41 14.11 -2.23
C ALA A 110 1.74 15.12 -1.30
N ARG A 111 0.47 15.39 -1.58
CA ARG A 111 -0.48 16.04 -0.67
C ARG A 111 -1.36 14.98 -0.05
N VAL A 112 -1.66 15.15 1.24
CA VAL A 112 -2.52 14.25 1.98
C VAL A 112 -3.73 15.04 2.44
N PHE A 113 -4.90 14.60 2.02
CA PHE A 113 -6.18 15.22 2.36
C PHE A 113 -7.01 14.26 3.22
N GLU A 114 -7.74 14.80 4.18
CA GLU A 114 -8.88 14.11 4.78
C GLU A 114 -10.09 14.26 3.85
N SER A 115 -10.83 13.16 3.66
CA SER A 115 -12.07 13.14 2.89
C SER A 115 -13.07 12.17 3.51
N THR A 116 -14.27 12.15 2.98
CA THR A 116 -15.19 11.01 3.14
C THR A 116 -15.06 10.10 1.92
N PHE A 117 -15.28 8.80 2.07
CA PHE A 117 -15.41 7.84 0.98
C PHE A 117 -16.56 6.89 1.32
N VAL A 118 -17.67 6.97 0.58
CA VAL A 118 -18.87 6.14 0.80
C VAL A 118 -19.33 6.21 2.28
N GLY A 119 -19.42 7.42 2.82
CA GLY A 119 -19.85 7.68 4.21
C GLY A 119 -18.82 7.35 5.30
N ARG A 120 -17.59 6.96 4.95
CA ARG A 120 -16.51 6.67 5.91
C ARG A 120 -15.40 7.71 5.84
N ARG A 121 -14.82 8.09 6.97
CA ARG A 121 -13.62 8.95 6.99
C ARG A 121 -12.47 8.24 6.25
N SER A 122 -11.75 9.00 5.43
CA SER A 122 -10.72 8.49 4.54
C SER A 122 -9.58 9.49 4.37
N ILE A 123 -8.45 8.98 3.89
CA ILE A 123 -7.29 9.76 3.51
C ILE A 123 -7.09 9.66 2.01
N VAL A 124 -7.00 10.80 1.33
CA VAL A 124 -6.63 10.89 -0.09
C VAL A 124 -5.18 11.35 -0.19
N LYS A 125 -4.30 10.46 -0.66
CA LYS A 125 -2.90 10.78 -0.95
C LYS A 125 -2.75 11.05 -2.44
N GLU A 126 -2.59 12.31 -2.80
CA GLU A 126 -2.42 12.78 -4.19
C GLU A 126 -0.95 13.05 -4.50
N ARG A 127 -0.40 12.41 -5.54
CA ARG A 127 0.95 12.72 -6.03
C ARG A 127 0.89 13.84 -7.06
N PHE A 128 1.56 14.96 -6.77
CA PHE A 128 1.59 16.08 -7.70
C PHE A 128 2.68 15.92 -8.78
N SER A 129 2.40 16.48 -9.96
CA SER A 129 3.34 16.47 -11.08
C SER A 129 4.60 17.29 -10.78
N LYS A 130 5.76 16.75 -11.17
CA LYS A 130 7.04 17.44 -11.03
C LYS A 130 7.39 18.19 -12.30
N LYS A 131 7.24 19.52 -12.28
CA LYS A 131 7.47 20.41 -13.44
C LYS A 131 8.87 20.33 -14.05
N TYR A 132 9.86 19.86 -13.29
CA TYR A 132 11.22 19.66 -13.78
C TYR A 132 11.40 18.38 -14.63
N ARG A 133 10.41 17.47 -14.64
CA ARG A 133 10.45 16.25 -15.45
C ARG A 133 9.72 16.48 -16.78
N HIS A 134 10.18 15.82 -17.84
CA HIS A 134 9.44 15.80 -19.10
C HIS A 134 8.03 15.22 -18.88
N PRO A 135 6.94 15.85 -19.38
CA PRO A 135 5.56 15.47 -19.03
C PRO A 135 5.24 13.98 -19.23
N ILE A 136 5.68 13.39 -20.36
CA ILE A 136 5.48 11.96 -20.66
C ILE A 136 6.19 11.06 -19.64
N LEU A 137 7.41 11.43 -19.24
CA LEU A 137 8.18 10.68 -18.25
C LEU A 137 7.58 10.82 -16.86
N ASP A 138 7.10 12.02 -16.51
CA ASP A 138 6.46 12.28 -15.22
C ASP A 138 5.21 11.43 -15.03
N VAL A 139 4.30 11.42 -16.02
CA VAL A 139 3.08 10.60 -15.98
C VAL A 139 3.43 9.11 -15.84
N LYS A 140 4.41 8.62 -16.62
CA LYS A 140 4.85 7.22 -16.56
C LYS A 140 5.43 6.86 -15.19
N LEU A 141 6.28 7.72 -14.62
CA LEU A 141 6.91 7.50 -13.32
C LEU A 141 5.88 7.57 -12.19
N THR A 142 5.02 8.57 -12.19
CA THR A 142 3.98 8.77 -11.19
C THR A 142 3.01 7.58 -11.19
N LEU A 143 2.57 7.12 -12.37
CA LEU A 143 1.72 5.93 -12.47
C LEU A 143 2.43 4.65 -12.00
N LYS A 144 3.71 4.48 -12.33
CA LYS A 144 4.51 3.33 -11.84
C LYS A 144 4.59 3.32 -10.32
N ARG A 145 4.83 4.49 -9.71
CA ARG A 145 4.93 4.65 -8.24
C ARG A 145 3.58 4.44 -7.56
N LEU A 146 2.50 5.02 -8.09
CA LEU A 146 1.13 4.82 -7.60
C LEU A 146 0.78 3.33 -7.53
N ASN A 147 1.02 2.62 -8.65
CA ASN A 147 0.76 1.19 -8.72
C ASN A 147 1.69 0.37 -7.80
N ALA A 148 2.94 0.77 -7.64
CA ALA A 148 3.87 0.09 -6.74
C ALA A 148 3.43 0.23 -5.28
N GLU A 149 3.03 1.43 -4.86
CA GLU A 149 2.56 1.73 -3.51
C GLU A 149 1.29 0.92 -3.17
N ALA A 150 0.28 0.97 -4.05
CA ALA A 150 -0.96 0.20 -3.88
C ALA A 150 -0.70 -1.32 -3.77
N ARG A 151 0.18 -1.86 -4.64
CA ARG A 151 0.54 -3.29 -4.61
C ARG A 151 1.31 -3.67 -3.35
N CYS A 152 2.29 -2.87 -2.93
CA CYS A 152 3.09 -3.15 -1.73
C CYS A 152 2.24 -3.11 -0.48
N MET A 153 1.37 -2.11 -0.33
CA MET A 153 0.45 -2.01 0.81
C MET A 153 -0.54 -3.20 0.87
N THR A 154 -1.08 -3.60 -0.28
CA THR A 154 -1.95 -4.79 -0.37
C THR A 154 -1.19 -6.07 -0.03
N LYS A 155 0.07 -6.20 -0.47
CA LYS A 155 0.93 -7.34 -0.14
C LYS A 155 1.24 -7.37 1.36
N ALA A 156 1.61 -6.25 1.97
CA ALA A 156 1.84 -6.13 3.41
C ALA A 156 0.63 -6.62 4.22
N ARG A 157 -0.57 -6.16 3.84
CA ARG A 157 -1.83 -6.61 4.46
C ARG A 157 -2.03 -8.12 4.36
N LYS A 158 -1.76 -8.72 3.21
CA LYS A 158 -1.83 -10.18 3.01
C LYS A 158 -0.81 -10.96 3.86
N LEU A 159 0.30 -10.34 4.24
CA LEU A 159 1.31 -10.90 5.14
C LEU A 159 0.91 -10.79 6.62
N GLY A 160 -0.28 -10.26 6.93
CA GLY A 160 -0.76 -10.08 8.31
C GLY A 160 -0.19 -8.83 8.98
N VAL A 161 0.37 -7.90 8.21
CA VAL A 161 0.81 -6.59 8.70
C VAL A 161 -0.37 -5.63 8.63
N CYS A 162 -0.67 -4.95 9.72
CA CYS A 162 -1.73 -3.96 9.74
C CYS A 162 -1.31 -2.72 8.95
N THR A 163 -2.09 -2.38 7.93
CA THR A 163 -1.92 -1.20 7.07
C THR A 163 -3.30 -0.55 6.89
N PRO A 164 -3.43 0.67 6.38
CA PRO A 164 -4.74 1.21 6.00
C PRO A 164 -5.42 0.34 4.93
N VAL A 165 -6.75 0.20 4.98
CA VAL A 165 -7.49 -0.41 3.87
C VAL A 165 -7.38 0.51 2.65
N LEU A 166 -6.98 -0.04 1.50
CA LEU A 166 -7.03 0.67 0.23
C LEU A 166 -8.47 0.67 -0.31
N TYR A 167 -9.10 1.84 -0.33
CA TYR A 167 -10.46 2.02 -0.84
C TYR A 167 -10.50 2.20 -2.36
N ALA A 168 -9.61 3.04 -2.90
CA ALA A 168 -9.57 3.31 -4.33
C ALA A 168 -8.16 3.71 -4.81
N VAL A 169 -7.90 3.44 -6.09
CA VAL A 169 -6.71 3.91 -6.82
C VAL A 169 -7.21 4.70 -8.02
N ASP A 170 -6.80 5.96 -8.16
CA ASP A 170 -7.14 6.80 -9.31
C ASP A 170 -5.88 7.09 -10.15
N PRO A 171 -5.72 6.42 -11.31
CA PRO A 171 -4.60 6.65 -12.22
C PRO A 171 -4.60 8.03 -12.88
N LEU A 172 -5.75 8.69 -13.01
CA LEU A 172 -5.90 9.98 -13.68
C LEU A 172 -5.53 11.13 -12.75
N LEU A 173 -6.02 11.08 -11.51
CA LEU A 173 -5.68 12.05 -10.46
C LEU A 173 -4.38 11.70 -9.72
N HIS A 174 -3.77 10.57 -10.05
CA HIS A 174 -2.56 10.07 -9.40
C HIS A 174 -2.70 9.96 -7.88
N SER A 175 -3.86 9.47 -7.42
CA SER A 175 -4.23 9.45 -6.00
C SER A 175 -4.59 8.06 -5.48
N LEU A 176 -4.37 7.86 -4.19
CA LEU A 176 -4.83 6.70 -3.42
C LEU A 176 -5.83 7.17 -2.37
N THR A 177 -6.98 6.50 -2.29
CA THR A 177 -7.94 6.69 -1.20
C THR A 177 -7.79 5.55 -0.21
N LEU A 178 -7.52 5.87 1.04
CA LEU A 178 -7.16 4.96 2.12
C LEU A 178 -8.10 5.12 3.31
N GLU A 179 -8.21 4.07 4.13
CA GLU A 179 -8.80 4.15 5.46
C GLU A 179 -8.15 5.27 6.29
N TYR A 180 -8.99 6.10 6.91
CA TYR A 180 -8.51 6.99 7.96
C TYR A 180 -8.24 6.19 9.24
N ILE A 181 -7.00 6.20 9.70
CA ILE A 181 -6.60 5.54 10.95
C ILE A 181 -6.73 6.54 12.09
N GLN A 182 -7.75 6.37 12.94
CA GLN A 182 -7.86 7.11 14.19
C GLN A 182 -6.76 6.62 15.15
N GLY A 183 -5.78 7.47 15.43
CA GLY A 183 -4.60 7.10 16.21
C GLY A 183 -3.58 8.22 16.34
N VAL A 184 -2.50 7.92 17.04
CA VAL A 184 -1.33 8.81 17.21
C VAL A 184 -0.11 8.20 16.54
N SER A 185 0.86 9.02 16.12
CA SER A 185 2.09 8.49 15.55
C SER A 185 2.97 7.87 16.64
N VAL A 186 3.70 6.80 16.31
CA VAL A 186 4.69 6.21 17.23
C VAL A 186 5.75 7.24 17.60
N LYS A 187 6.08 8.15 16.67
CA LYS A 187 6.99 9.26 16.93
C LYS A 187 6.52 10.11 18.12
N ASP A 188 5.27 10.55 18.10
CA ASP A 188 4.75 11.45 19.14
C ASP A 188 4.70 10.73 20.49
N VAL A 189 4.29 9.45 20.50
CA VAL A 189 4.28 8.62 21.72
C VAL A 189 5.68 8.47 22.32
N PHE A 190 6.70 8.27 21.49
CA PHE A 190 8.08 8.17 21.96
C PHE A 190 8.64 9.49 22.50
N LEU A 191 8.22 10.63 21.94
CA LEU A 191 8.59 11.95 22.46
C LEU A 191 7.93 12.22 23.82
N GLU A 192 6.68 11.80 24.01
CA GLU A 192 5.96 11.93 25.29
C GLU A 192 6.65 11.15 26.42
N PHE A 193 7.03 9.88 26.18
CA PHE A 193 7.78 9.08 27.14
C PHE A 193 9.11 9.74 27.56
N GLY A 194 9.78 10.38 26.61
CA GLY A 194 11.04 11.05 26.86
C GLY A 194 10.94 12.32 27.70
N ALA A 195 9.77 12.95 27.73
CA ALA A 195 9.55 14.22 28.43
C ALA A 195 9.10 14.03 29.89
N ASN A 196 8.34 12.98 30.19
CA ASN A 196 7.68 12.82 31.49
C ASN A 196 8.44 11.92 32.48
N GLY A 197 9.54 11.28 32.06
CA GLY A 197 10.29 10.32 32.86
C GLY A 197 9.56 8.98 32.97
N MET A 198 10.26 7.88 32.68
CA MET A 198 9.63 6.57 32.51
C MET A 198 9.14 6.00 33.86
N ILE A 199 7.82 5.82 33.99
CA ILE A 199 7.21 4.98 35.03
C ILE A 199 7.08 3.52 34.54
N VAL A 200 6.88 2.57 35.46
CA VAL A 200 6.82 1.12 35.14
C VAL A 200 5.76 0.78 34.07
N GLU A 201 4.61 1.45 34.12
CA GLU A 201 3.53 1.24 33.14
C GLU A 201 3.90 1.74 31.73
N GLU A 202 4.63 2.85 31.64
CA GLU A 202 5.11 3.38 30.37
C GLU A 202 6.19 2.50 29.76
N GLU A 203 7.01 1.87 30.60
CA GLU A 203 8.03 0.92 30.16
C GLU A 203 7.39 -0.35 29.55
N GLN A 204 6.32 -0.87 30.15
CA GLN A 204 5.56 -1.99 29.57
C GLN A 204 4.91 -1.62 28.25
N ARG A 205 4.30 -0.43 28.17
CA ARG A 205 3.72 0.08 26.91
C ARG A 205 4.78 0.23 25.82
N LEU A 206 5.98 0.67 26.19
CA LEU A 206 7.11 0.78 25.27
C LEU A 206 7.57 -0.59 24.76
N ASP A 207 7.61 -1.60 25.63
CA ASP A 207 7.91 -2.99 25.27
C ASP A 207 6.89 -3.55 24.27
N ASP A 208 5.60 -3.32 24.53
CA ASP A 208 4.52 -3.78 23.65
C ASP A 208 4.61 -3.12 22.26
N ILE A 209 4.88 -1.81 22.20
CA ILE A 209 5.05 -1.10 20.93
C ILE A 209 6.29 -1.64 20.20
N ALA A 210 7.42 -1.80 20.89
CA ALA A 210 8.65 -2.33 20.31
C ALA A 210 8.44 -3.76 19.77
N ALA A 211 7.70 -4.59 20.50
CA ALA A 211 7.36 -5.95 20.08
C ALA A 211 6.52 -5.96 18.80
N GLN A 212 5.46 -5.14 18.76
CA GLN A 212 4.62 -5.00 17.56
C GLN A 212 5.41 -4.50 16.34
N ILE A 213 6.33 -3.55 16.53
CA ILE A 213 7.19 -3.04 15.45
C ILE A 213 8.10 -4.16 14.93
N GLY A 214 8.79 -4.87 15.82
CA GLY A 214 9.67 -5.97 15.43
C GLY A 214 8.94 -7.10 14.70
N GLU A 215 7.74 -7.48 15.17
CA GLU A 215 6.90 -8.49 14.54
C GLU A 215 6.39 -8.04 13.16
N ALA A 216 5.91 -6.79 13.04
CA ALA A 216 5.42 -6.26 11.77
C ALA A 216 6.52 -6.22 10.70
N ILE A 217 7.71 -5.75 11.05
CA ILE A 217 8.86 -5.71 10.14
C ILE A 217 9.31 -7.12 9.77
N ALA A 218 9.32 -8.07 10.72
CA ALA A 218 9.63 -9.47 10.45
C ALA A 218 8.68 -10.07 9.41
N LYS A 219 7.36 -9.86 9.56
CA LYS A 219 6.34 -10.31 8.59
C LYS A 219 6.57 -9.71 7.20
N LEU A 220 6.88 -8.41 7.11
CA LEU A 220 7.22 -7.76 5.84
C LEU A 220 8.43 -8.44 5.17
N HIS A 221 9.54 -8.55 5.91
CA HIS A 221 10.81 -9.05 5.39
C HIS A 221 10.75 -10.51 4.99
N ASP A 222 10.12 -11.37 5.81
CA ASP A 222 9.92 -12.78 5.50
C ASP A 222 8.99 -12.97 4.28
N GLY A 223 8.03 -12.05 4.09
CA GLY A 223 7.19 -11.96 2.90
C GLY A 223 7.88 -11.37 1.67
N GLY A 224 9.18 -11.10 1.75
CA GLY A 224 9.97 -10.52 0.67
C GLY A 224 9.53 -9.11 0.30
N LEU A 225 9.15 -8.30 1.29
CA LEU A 225 8.78 -6.90 1.11
C LEU A 225 9.67 -6.03 2.01
N SER A 226 10.36 -5.07 1.41
CA SER A 226 11.06 -4.00 2.11
C SER A 226 10.23 -2.73 2.05
N HIS A 227 10.14 -2.01 3.17
CA HIS A 227 9.36 -0.79 3.27
C HIS A 227 10.06 0.38 2.57
N GLY A 228 11.39 0.46 2.68
CA GLY A 228 12.22 1.50 2.05
C GLY A 228 12.22 2.86 2.76
N ASP A 229 11.43 3.01 3.82
CA ASP A 229 11.31 4.26 4.61
C ASP A 229 10.76 4.00 6.02
N LEU A 230 11.38 3.07 6.76
CA LEU A 230 10.96 2.76 8.13
C LEU A 230 11.36 3.87 9.10
N THR A 231 10.43 4.77 9.37
CA THR A 231 10.56 5.79 10.41
C THR A 231 9.38 5.70 11.37
N THR A 232 9.53 6.21 12.60
CA THR A 232 8.47 6.24 13.61
C THR A 232 7.27 7.11 13.21
N SER A 233 7.46 8.05 12.28
CA SER A 233 6.38 8.86 11.71
C SER A 233 5.50 8.08 10.73
N ASN A 234 6.05 7.02 10.12
CA ASN A 234 5.33 6.12 9.20
C ASN A 234 4.64 4.95 9.95
N MET A 235 4.43 5.12 11.25
CA MET A 235 3.80 4.15 12.12
C MET A 235 2.74 4.84 12.98
N LEU A 236 1.53 4.29 13.00
CA LEU A 236 0.42 4.79 13.82
C LEU A 236 0.02 3.74 14.85
N LEU A 237 -0.39 4.18 16.04
CA LEU A 237 -1.06 3.35 17.03
C LEU A 237 -2.54 3.67 17.02
N ARG A 238 -3.36 2.68 16.68
CA ARG A 238 -4.82 2.85 16.63
C ARG A 238 -5.37 3.13 18.03
N SER A 239 -6.17 4.18 18.16
CA SER A 239 -6.85 4.51 19.41
C SER A 239 -7.76 3.36 19.86
N GLY A 240 -7.74 3.05 21.15
CA GLY A 240 -8.56 2.00 21.78
C GLY A 240 -7.99 0.59 21.70
N THR A 241 -7.25 0.22 20.65
CA THR A 241 -6.63 -1.12 20.54
C THR A 241 -5.12 -1.12 20.71
N ASN A 242 -4.45 0.04 20.63
CA ASN A 242 -2.99 0.18 20.61
C ASN A 242 -2.31 -0.70 19.54
N GLN A 243 -3.05 -1.04 18.48
CA GLN A 243 -2.53 -1.84 17.38
C GLN A 243 -1.66 -0.98 16.47
N LEU A 244 -0.44 -1.44 16.21
CA LEU A 244 0.48 -0.82 15.27
C LEU A 244 -0.04 -0.95 13.83
N VAL A 245 -0.11 0.17 13.12
CA VAL A 245 -0.45 0.26 11.71
C VAL A 245 0.71 0.91 10.96
N LEU A 246 1.29 0.19 10.00
CA LEU A 246 2.31 0.73 9.10
C LEU A 246 1.66 1.51 7.96
N ILE A 247 2.17 2.71 7.70
CA ILE A 247 1.68 3.61 6.66
C ILE A 247 2.82 3.98 5.69
N ASP A 248 2.45 4.57 4.57
CA ASP A 248 3.37 5.05 3.52
C ASP A 248 4.28 3.97 2.89
N PHE A 249 3.73 3.23 1.94
CA PHE A 249 4.48 2.27 1.11
C PHE A 249 5.05 2.92 -0.17
N GLY A 250 5.23 4.25 -0.18
CA GLY A 250 5.59 5.01 -1.39
C GLY A 250 7.00 4.75 -1.92
N LEU A 251 7.88 4.19 -1.08
CA LEU A 251 9.24 3.75 -1.41
C LEU A 251 9.43 2.23 -1.29
N SER A 252 8.36 1.50 -1.00
CA SER A 252 8.43 0.06 -0.78
C SER A 252 8.64 -0.73 -2.07
N PHE A 253 9.33 -1.85 -1.93
CA PHE A 253 9.65 -2.73 -3.05
C PHE A 253 9.79 -4.18 -2.59
N THR A 254 9.53 -5.11 -3.52
CA THR A 254 9.71 -6.54 -3.26
C THR A 254 11.19 -6.88 -3.37
N SER A 255 11.76 -7.43 -2.31
CA SER A 255 13.14 -7.92 -2.29
C SER A 255 13.28 -9.11 -1.36
N SER A 256 14.04 -10.12 -1.79
CA SER A 256 14.46 -11.24 -0.96
C SER A 256 15.84 -11.01 -0.33
N LEU A 257 16.56 -9.96 -0.75
CA LEU A 257 17.94 -9.73 -0.36
C LEU A 257 18.06 -9.34 1.12
N PRO A 258 18.96 -9.99 1.89
CA PRO A 258 19.25 -9.58 3.27
C PRO A 258 19.79 -8.15 3.38
N GLU A 259 20.44 -7.62 2.34
CA GLU A 259 20.96 -6.24 2.31
C GLU A 259 19.82 -5.22 2.42
N ASP A 260 18.77 -5.35 1.62
CA ASP A 260 17.65 -4.38 1.63
C ASP A 260 16.92 -4.38 2.98
N LYS A 261 16.74 -5.56 3.57
CA LYS A 261 16.14 -5.75 4.91
C LYS A 261 17.01 -5.15 6.01
N ALA A 262 18.33 -5.29 5.87
CA ALA A 262 19.28 -4.70 6.79
C ALA A 262 19.31 -3.17 6.68
N VAL A 263 19.19 -2.62 5.46
CA VAL A 263 19.08 -1.17 5.25
C VAL A 263 17.78 -0.64 5.88
N ASP A 264 16.65 -1.33 5.72
CA ASP A 264 15.39 -0.97 6.38
C ASP A 264 15.52 -0.87 7.90
N LEU A 265 16.09 -1.91 8.54
CA LEU A 265 16.34 -1.89 10.00
C LEU A 265 17.33 -0.80 10.39
N TYR A 266 18.33 -0.53 9.57
CA TYR A 266 19.31 0.52 9.82
C TYR A 266 18.68 1.92 9.73
N VAL A 267 17.78 2.17 8.77
CA VAL A 267 17.04 3.44 8.68
C VAL A 267 16.21 3.67 9.94
N LEU A 268 15.51 2.63 10.42
CA LEU A 268 14.76 2.71 11.68
C LEU A 268 15.67 3.00 12.88
N GLU A 269 16.81 2.32 12.97
CA GLU A 269 17.82 2.57 14.02
C GLU A 269 18.27 4.03 14.01
N ARG A 270 18.55 4.60 12.83
CA ARG A 270 18.95 6.01 12.71
C ARG A 270 17.81 6.97 13.06
N ALA A 271 16.58 6.67 12.67
CA ALA A 271 15.41 7.46 13.03
C ALA A 271 15.21 7.51 14.54
N LEU A 272 15.32 6.36 15.23
CA LEU A 272 15.21 6.29 16.70
C LEU A 272 16.34 7.05 17.40
N LEU A 273 17.59 6.89 16.94
CA LEU A 273 18.73 7.65 17.50
C LEU A 273 18.59 9.16 17.32
N SER A 274 17.94 9.62 16.24
CA SER A 274 17.75 11.05 15.97
C SER A 274 16.70 11.72 16.85
N MET A 275 15.80 10.95 17.48
CA MET A 275 14.76 11.48 18.38
C MET A 275 15.26 11.82 19.79
N HIS A 276 16.60 11.88 19.97
CA HIS A 276 17.35 12.11 21.21
C HIS A 276 17.13 11.02 22.28
N SER A 277 18.13 10.89 23.16
CA SER A 277 18.47 9.76 24.05
C SER A 277 17.41 9.31 25.08
N SER A 278 16.18 9.81 25.01
CA SER A 278 15.15 9.63 26.03
C SER A 278 14.42 8.28 25.95
N CYS A 279 14.49 7.60 24.81
CA CYS A 279 13.76 6.33 24.56
C CYS A 279 14.55 5.07 24.92
N GLY A 280 15.68 5.18 25.64
CA GLY A 280 16.43 4.02 26.13
C GLY A 280 16.78 2.98 25.05
N ASN A 281 16.64 1.70 25.37
CA ASN A 281 17.06 0.58 24.52
C ASN A 281 15.96 0.02 23.59
N VAL A 282 15.09 0.89 23.06
CA VAL A 282 13.97 0.51 22.18
C VAL A 282 14.42 -0.27 20.94
N MET A 283 15.54 0.12 20.33
CA MET A 283 16.03 -0.58 19.15
C MET A 283 16.38 -2.05 19.47
N ASP A 284 17.01 -2.34 20.61
CA ASP A 284 17.33 -3.73 20.97
C ASP A 284 16.07 -4.53 21.30
N ARG A 285 15.04 -3.89 21.89
CA ARG A 285 13.71 -4.50 22.11
C ARG A 285 13.06 -4.87 20.77
N ILE A 286 13.07 -3.95 19.80
CA ILE A 286 12.58 -4.19 18.42
C ILE A 286 13.35 -5.33 17.76
N LEU A 287 14.68 -5.31 17.82
CA LEU A 287 15.52 -6.36 17.23
C LEU A 287 15.29 -7.72 17.90
N THR A 288 15.05 -7.74 19.20
CA THR A 288 14.70 -8.97 19.94
C THR A 288 13.38 -9.55 19.43
N ALA A 289 12.35 -8.72 19.28
CA ALA A 289 11.06 -9.16 18.73
C ALA A 289 11.15 -9.58 17.26
N TYR A 290 11.92 -8.85 16.45
CA TYR A 290 12.21 -9.22 15.06
C TYR A 290 12.89 -10.58 14.98
N ARG A 291 13.90 -10.83 15.82
CA ARG A 291 14.63 -12.10 15.89
C ARG A 291 13.73 -13.27 16.25
N LYS A 292 12.79 -13.07 17.17
CA LYS A 292 11.80 -14.10 17.56
C LYS A 292 10.81 -14.40 16.43
N SER A 293 10.47 -13.41 15.62
CA SER A 293 9.39 -13.50 14.63
C SER A 293 9.84 -13.88 13.22
N SER A 294 11.04 -13.45 12.80
CA SER A 294 11.54 -13.66 11.44
C SER A 294 12.25 -15.01 11.30
N LYS A 295 11.98 -15.75 10.22
CA LYS A 295 12.70 -16.97 9.84
C LYS A 295 14.08 -16.66 9.24
N GLN A 296 14.30 -15.43 8.81
CA GLN A 296 15.50 -14.97 8.10
C GLN A 296 16.33 -13.98 8.92
N TRP A 297 16.11 -13.94 10.24
CA TRP A 297 16.74 -12.98 11.12
C TRP A 297 18.26 -13.03 11.08
N SER A 298 18.86 -14.23 11.05
CA SER A 298 20.31 -14.42 11.13
C SER A 298 21.05 -13.78 9.95
N ALA A 299 20.60 -14.07 8.72
CA ALA A 299 21.17 -13.46 7.52
C ALA A 299 21.00 -11.94 7.51
N THR A 300 19.83 -11.46 7.95
CA THR A 300 19.52 -10.03 8.05
C THR A 300 20.43 -9.34 9.07
N PHE A 301 20.68 -9.94 10.23
CA PHE A 301 21.49 -9.35 11.30
C PHE A 301 22.97 -9.34 10.98
N ASN A 302 23.48 -10.43 10.40
CA ASN A 302 24.85 -10.46 9.87
C ASN A 302 25.07 -9.34 8.87
N LYS A 303 24.06 -9.07 8.05
CA LYS A 303 24.12 -8.00 7.07
C LYS A 303 23.96 -6.61 7.70
N LEU A 304 23.07 -6.45 8.68
CA LEU A 304 22.90 -5.23 9.45
C LEU A 304 24.21 -4.79 10.12
N ALA A 305 25.01 -5.74 10.65
CA ALA A 305 26.33 -5.43 11.18
C ALA A 305 27.27 -4.81 10.13
N GLN A 306 27.26 -5.32 8.88
CA GLN A 306 28.04 -4.75 7.78
C GLN A 306 27.52 -3.35 7.37
N VAL A 307 26.19 -3.18 7.29
CA VAL A 307 25.56 -1.89 6.98
C VAL A 307 25.92 -0.84 8.03
N ARG A 308 25.87 -1.18 9.32
CA ARG A 308 26.30 -0.31 10.43
C ARG A 308 27.74 0.18 10.28
N GLN A 309 28.66 -0.72 9.93
CA GLN A 309 30.07 -0.37 9.71
C GLN A 309 30.25 0.61 8.55
N ARG A 310 29.52 0.41 7.44
CA ARG A 310 29.56 1.30 6.27
C ARG A 310 28.92 2.65 6.55
N GLY A 311 27.81 2.67 7.29
CA GLY A 311 27.10 3.90 7.66
C GLY A 311 27.90 4.79 8.61
N ARG A 312 28.69 4.22 9.53
CA ARG A 312 29.58 4.97 10.43
C ARG A 312 30.75 5.66 9.72
N LYS A 313 31.19 5.15 8.56
CA LYS A 313 32.30 5.75 7.79
C LYS A 313 31.91 6.99 6.99
N ARG A 314 30.61 7.35 6.94
CA ARG A 314 30.12 8.55 6.24
C ARG A 314 29.98 9.79 7.12
N THR A 315 30.61 9.83 8.29
CA THR A 315 30.96 11.11 8.93
C THR A 315 32.12 11.72 8.16
N MET A 316 31.88 12.09 6.89
CA MET A 316 32.80 12.98 6.19
C MET A 316 32.67 14.34 6.84
N ILE A 317 33.76 14.78 7.44
CA ILE A 317 34.03 16.20 7.70
C ILE A 317 33.77 16.91 6.38
N GLY A 318 32.77 17.77 6.37
CA GLY A 318 32.44 18.69 5.28
C GLY A 318 32.17 20.05 5.90
#